data_AF-A0A7S3TKD2-F1
#
_entry.id   AF-A0A7S3TKD2-F1
#
_cell.length_a   1.000
_cell.length_b   1.000
_cell.length_c   1.000
_cell.angle_alpha   90.00
_cell.angle_beta   90.00
_cell.angle_gamma   90.00
#
_symmetry.space_group_name_H-M   'P 1'
#
loop_
_entity.id
_entity.type
_entity.pdbx_description
1 polymer ?
#
loop_
_entity_poly.entity_id
_entity_poly.type
_entity_poly.pdbx_seq_one_letter_code
_entity_poly.pdbx_strand_id
1 'polypeptide(L)'
;GEDIVWPIRGFYYVLPLKWALSTAVYQVASACPDYEGTVECDGAHDPLCPSRGFLCEGTEEDPLGIVCFGRNSSQIMTSLHHTFPAFSVHDNLQRDVFALLLIGGTFKFAHVLFLHYRCRVGRQIEP
;
A
#
# COMPACT_ATOMS: atom_id res chain seq x y z
N GLY A 1 2.35 -9.24 5.36
CA GLY A 1 3.62 -9.05 4.60
C GLY A 1 4.81 -9.64 5.30
N GLU A 2 4.71 -9.95 6.60
CA GLU A 2 5.71 -10.71 7.34
C GLU A 2 5.70 -12.20 6.99
N ASP A 3 4.59 -12.72 6.46
CA ASP A 3 4.43 -14.14 6.09
C ASP A 3 4.94 -14.51 4.69
N ILE A 4 5.53 -13.55 3.95
CA ILE A 4 6.02 -13.78 2.58
C ILE A 4 7.51 -14.12 2.63
N VAL A 5 7.90 -15.21 1.97
CA VAL A 5 9.30 -15.64 1.84
C VAL A 5 10.16 -14.48 1.31
N TRP A 6 11.30 -14.24 1.95
CA TRP A 6 12.17 -13.07 1.78
C TRP A 6 12.45 -12.58 0.34
N PRO A 7 12.71 -13.42 -0.68
CA PRO A 7 13.00 -12.92 -2.02
C PRO A 7 11.79 -12.24 -2.68
N ILE A 8 10.57 -12.75 -2.45
CA ILE A 8 9.34 -12.14 -2.97
C ILE A 8 9.03 -10.85 -2.21
N ARG A 9 9.31 -10.84 -0.91
CA ARG A 9 9.24 -9.63 -0.08
C ARG A 9 10.18 -8.53 -0.60
N GLY A 10 11.36 -8.87 -1.11
CA GLY A 10 12.30 -7.92 -1.72
C GLY A 10 11.69 -7.16 -2.92
N PHE A 11 11.07 -7.89 -3.86
CA PHE A 11 10.43 -7.27 -5.04
C PHE A 11 9.36 -6.24 -4.67
N TYR A 12 8.63 -6.50 -3.60
CA TYR A 12 7.61 -5.60 -3.10
C TYR A 12 8.16 -4.24 -2.64
N TYR A 13 9.41 -4.16 -2.16
CA TYR A 13 10.05 -2.87 -1.82
C TYR A 13 10.73 -2.20 -3.03
N VAL A 14 11.15 -2.99 -4.03
CA VAL A 14 11.82 -2.50 -5.24
C VAL A 14 10.82 -1.96 -6.26
N LEU A 15 9.61 -2.51 -6.31
CA LEU A 15 8.57 -2.06 -7.23
C LEU A 15 8.01 -0.69 -6.80
N PRO A 16 7.85 0.26 -7.75
CA PRO A 16 7.30 1.58 -7.45
C PRO A 16 5.84 1.51 -6.96
N LEU A 17 5.15 0.40 -7.27
CA LEU A 17 3.74 0.20 -6.96
C LEU A 17 3.44 0.34 -5.46
N LYS A 18 4.32 -0.14 -4.58
CA LYS A 18 4.13 0.01 -3.12
C LYS A 18 4.05 1.48 -2.72
N TRP A 19 5.04 2.26 -3.13
CA TRP A 19 5.19 3.66 -2.75
C TRP A 19 4.09 4.54 -3.37
N ALA A 20 3.71 4.23 -4.61
CA ALA A 20 2.61 4.93 -5.30
C ALA A 20 1.24 4.62 -4.69
N LEU A 21 0.94 3.36 -4.36
CA LEU A 21 -0.34 2.99 -3.74
C LEU A 21 -0.45 3.52 -2.31
N SER A 22 0.65 3.48 -1.54
CA SER A 22 0.73 4.03 -0.18
C SER A 22 0.27 5.49 -0.14
N THR A 23 0.87 6.33 -0.98
CA THR A 23 0.55 7.76 -1.06
C THR A 23 -0.84 8.04 -1.61
N ALA A 24 -1.22 7.37 -2.71
CA ALA A 24 -2.53 7.58 -3.33
C ALA A 24 -3.68 7.23 -2.36
N VAL A 25 -3.57 6.09 -1.66
CA VAL A 25 -4.62 5.66 -0.72
C VAL A 25 -4.69 6.58 0.49
N TYR A 26 -3.56 7.04 1.02
CA TYR A 26 -3.54 8.02 2.13
C TYR A 26 -4.23 9.33 1.74
N GLN A 27 -3.95 9.86 0.55
CA GLN A 27 -4.58 11.11 0.10
C GLN A 27 -6.08 10.98 -0.15
N VAL A 28 -6.53 9.85 -0.70
CA VAL A 28 -7.96 9.60 -0.89
C VAL A 28 -8.64 9.42 0.46
N ALA A 29 -8.09 8.60 1.35
CA ALA A 29 -8.67 8.34 2.65
C ALA A 29 -8.77 9.61 3.51
N SER A 30 -7.73 10.45 3.52
CA SER A 30 -7.73 11.71 4.27
C SER A 30 -8.69 12.77 3.73
N ALA A 31 -9.10 12.67 2.46
CA ALA A 31 -10.07 13.57 1.84
C ALA A 31 -11.54 13.11 2.03
N CYS A 32 -11.77 11.86 2.45
CA CYS A 32 -13.12 11.34 2.67
C CYS A 32 -13.71 11.84 4.01
N PRO A 33 -15.02 12.14 4.05
CA PRO A 33 -15.72 12.38 5.31
C PRO A 33 -15.85 11.10 6.14
N ASP A 34 -16.17 11.26 7.42
CA ASP A 34 -16.45 10.14 8.33
C ASP A 34 -17.63 9.29 7.82
N TYR A 35 -17.53 7.98 8.00
CA TYR A 35 -18.59 7.02 7.64
C TYR A 35 -19.47 6.72 8.84
N GLU A 36 -20.77 7.04 8.74
CA GLU A 36 -21.76 6.74 9.78
C GLU A 36 -22.15 5.25 9.80
N GLY A 37 -22.76 4.78 10.91
CA GLY A 37 -23.25 3.40 11.05
C GLY A 37 -22.18 2.38 11.45
N THR A 38 -20.98 2.83 11.84
CA THR A 38 -19.87 2.00 12.34
C THR A 38 -19.74 2.12 13.85
N VAL A 39 -19.61 0.97 14.52
CA VAL A 39 -19.39 0.86 15.97
C VAL A 39 -18.12 0.08 16.26
N GLU A 40 -17.36 0.55 17.26
CA GLU A 40 -16.23 -0.20 17.82
C GLU A 40 -16.76 -1.36 18.65
N CYS A 41 -16.22 -2.55 18.44
CA CYS A 41 -16.56 -3.76 19.17
C CYS A 41 -15.28 -4.41 19.72
N ASP A 42 -15.42 -5.13 20.83
CA ASP A 42 -14.33 -5.88 21.44
C ASP A 42 -14.63 -7.37 21.35
N GLY A 43 -13.73 -8.14 20.72
CA GLY A 43 -13.87 -9.59 20.60
C GLY A 43 -13.85 -10.34 21.94
N ALA A 44 -13.43 -9.68 23.04
CA ALA A 44 -13.56 -10.25 24.38
C ALA A 44 -14.99 -10.19 24.95
N HIS A 45 -15.82 -9.25 24.47
CA HIS A 45 -17.18 -9.02 24.96
C HIS A 45 -18.25 -9.42 23.95
N ASP A 46 -17.96 -9.32 22.65
CA ASP A 46 -18.90 -9.63 21.56
C ASP A 46 -18.38 -10.75 20.65
N PRO A 47 -19.07 -11.91 20.58
CA PRO A 47 -18.63 -13.06 19.78
C PRO A 47 -18.78 -12.84 18.26
N LEU A 48 -19.55 -11.84 17.84
CA LEU A 48 -19.67 -11.43 16.43
C LEU A 48 -18.60 -10.41 16.00
N CYS A 49 -17.79 -9.91 16.93
CA CYS A 49 -16.81 -8.89 16.60
C CYS A 49 -15.64 -9.49 15.80
N PRO A 50 -15.38 -9.01 14.57
CA PRO A 50 -14.24 -9.48 13.80
C PRO A 50 -12.94 -9.00 14.46
N SER A 51 -11.82 -9.70 14.22
CA SER A 51 -10.50 -9.40 14.83
C SER A 51 -9.96 -7.98 14.58
N ARG A 52 -10.62 -7.21 13.69
CA ARG A 52 -10.36 -5.81 13.39
C ARG A 52 -11.05 -4.81 14.32
N GLY A 53 -12.02 -5.25 15.14
CA GLY A 53 -12.63 -4.43 16.20
C GLY A 53 -13.74 -3.47 15.75
N PHE A 54 -14.30 -3.64 14.55
CA PHE A 54 -15.37 -2.77 14.02
C PHE A 54 -16.52 -3.58 13.45
N LEU A 55 -17.74 -3.12 13.70
CA LEU A 55 -19.00 -3.68 13.20
C LEU A 55 -19.83 -2.56 12.57
N CYS A 56 -20.58 -2.85 11.51
CA CYS A 56 -21.58 -1.92 10.99
C CYS A 56 -23.00 -2.36 11.31
N GLU A 57 -23.93 -1.43 11.15
CA GLU A 57 -25.34 -1.77 11.01
C GLU A 57 -25.55 -2.72 9.82
N GLY A 58 -26.34 -3.77 10.02
CA GLY A 58 -26.57 -4.80 9.01
C GLY A 58 -27.31 -4.23 7.81
N THR A 59 -26.77 -4.44 6.61
CA THR A 59 -27.43 -4.11 5.34
C THR A 59 -27.96 -5.39 4.69
N GLU A 60 -28.78 -5.29 3.63
CA GLU A 60 -29.22 -6.48 2.86
C GLU A 60 -28.03 -7.28 2.29
N GLU A 61 -26.91 -6.61 2.01
CA GLU A 61 -25.70 -7.22 1.46
C GLU A 61 -24.81 -7.84 2.54
N ASP A 62 -24.80 -7.26 3.75
CA ASP A 62 -24.06 -7.75 4.91
C ASP A 62 -24.97 -7.78 6.15
N PRO A 63 -25.78 -8.85 6.35
CA PRO A 63 -26.73 -8.93 7.45
C PRO A 63 -26.06 -8.99 8.83
N LEU A 64 -24.77 -9.32 8.88
CA LEU A 64 -23.98 -9.40 10.10
C LEU A 64 -23.07 -8.17 10.31
N GLY A 65 -23.01 -7.23 9.35
CA GLY A 65 -22.22 -6.00 9.48
C GLY A 65 -20.72 -6.24 9.69
N ILE A 66 -20.20 -7.41 9.32
CA ILE A 66 -18.84 -7.82 9.67
C ILE A 66 -17.77 -7.16 8.79
N VAL A 67 -18.10 -6.66 7.58
CA VAL A 67 -17.15 -6.11 6.59
C VAL A 67 -16.85 -4.63 6.83
N CYS A 68 -16.55 -4.29 8.08
CA CYS A 68 -16.34 -2.89 8.49
C CYS A 68 -14.92 -2.64 8.97
N PHE A 69 -14.37 -1.50 8.55
CA PHE A 69 -12.96 -1.17 8.72
C PHE A 69 -12.74 0.02 9.66
N GLY A 70 -13.78 0.77 10.00
CA GLY A 70 -13.73 1.90 10.93
C GLY A 70 -14.62 3.06 10.50
N ARG A 71 -14.82 4.01 11.40
CA ARG A 71 -15.61 5.23 11.15
C ARG A 71 -14.80 6.29 10.42
N ASN A 72 -13.60 6.53 10.94
CA ASN A 72 -12.74 7.60 10.48
C ASN A 72 -11.68 7.04 9.54
N SER A 73 -11.18 7.88 8.63
CA SER A 73 -10.13 7.53 7.69
C SER A 73 -8.89 6.92 8.36
N SER A 74 -8.45 7.46 9.50
CA SER A 74 -7.32 6.91 10.26
C SER A 74 -7.56 5.50 10.80
N GLN A 75 -8.79 5.20 11.25
CA GLN A 75 -9.19 3.88 11.75
C GLN A 75 -9.23 2.86 10.60
N ILE A 76 -9.83 3.25 9.48
CA ILE A 76 -9.89 2.44 8.25
C ILE A 76 -8.48 2.14 7.76
N MET A 77 -7.60 3.14 7.70
CA MET A 77 -6.22 2.92 7.26
C MET A 77 -5.44 2.02 8.21
N THR A 78 -5.69 2.10 9.51
CA THR A 78 -5.03 1.25 10.51
C THR A 78 -5.48 -0.21 10.39
N SER A 79 -6.79 -0.44 10.27
CA SER A 79 -7.34 -1.80 10.10
C SER A 79 -6.92 -2.42 8.76
N LEU A 80 -6.89 -1.62 7.68
CA LEU A 80 -6.37 -2.05 6.38
C LEU A 80 -4.87 -2.34 6.42
N HIS A 81 -4.07 -1.56 7.16
CA HIS A 81 -2.63 -1.76 7.27
C HIS A 81 -2.27 -3.14 7.82
N HIS A 82 -3.05 -3.65 8.79
CA HIS A 82 -2.87 -5.00 9.33
C HIS A 82 -3.06 -6.09 8.28
N THR A 83 -3.98 -5.90 7.32
CA THR A 83 -4.21 -6.87 6.23
C THR A 83 -3.22 -6.66 5.07
N PHE A 84 -2.98 -5.40 4.74
CA PHE A 84 -2.15 -4.98 3.62
C PHE A 84 -1.10 -3.97 4.11
N PRO A 85 0.13 -4.40 4.41
CA PRO A 85 1.20 -3.51 4.86
C PRO A 85 1.71 -2.55 3.76
N ALA A 86 0.99 -2.48 2.63
CA ALA A 86 1.22 -1.53 1.54
C ALA A 86 0.69 -0.15 1.83
N PHE A 87 -0.28 -0.03 2.71
CA PHE A 87 -0.91 1.24 3.03
C PHE A 87 -0.16 1.89 4.18
N SER A 88 0.36 3.10 3.99
CA SER A 88 0.93 3.88 5.09
C SER A 88 -0.18 4.54 5.88
N VAL A 89 -0.20 4.34 7.21
CA VAL A 89 -1.16 5.01 8.13
C VAL A 89 -0.81 6.50 8.33
N HIS A 90 0.42 6.90 8.01
CA HIS A 90 0.94 8.26 8.21
C HIS A 90 1.22 8.96 6.88
N ASP A 91 1.19 10.29 6.91
CA ASP A 91 1.67 11.13 5.80
C ASP A 91 3.18 10.95 5.63
N ASN A 92 3.56 10.00 4.80
CA ASN A 92 4.93 9.74 4.38
C ASN A 92 5.16 10.19 2.94
N LEU A 93 4.37 11.14 2.43
CA LEU A 93 4.39 11.56 1.03
C LEU A 93 5.79 11.92 0.55
N GLN A 94 6.55 12.67 1.34
CA GLN A 94 7.92 13.05 0.99
C GLN A 94 8.85 11.83 0.83
N ARG A 95 8.75 10.86 1.74
CA ARG A 95 9.57 9.64 1.71
C ARG A 95 9.21 8.77 0.52
N ASP A 96 7.92 8.61 0.26
CA ASP A 96 7.41 7.74 -0.80
C ASP A 96 7.71 8.33 -2.18
N VAL A 97 7.54 9.65 -2.36
CA VAL A 97 7.93 10.36 -3.59
C VAL A 97 9.45 10.29 -3.81
N PHE A 98 10.25 10.45 -2.75
CA PHE A 98 11.70 10.33 -2.86
C PHE A 98 12.12 8.91 -3.28
N ALA A 99 11.50 7.87 -2.73
CA ALA A 99 11.73 6.49 -3.12
C ALA A 99 11.36 6.24 -4.60
N LEU A 100 10.24 6.78 -5.07
CA LEU A 100 9.82 6.71 -6.47
C LEU A 100 10.83 7.38 -7.41
N LEU A 101 11.35 8.55 -7.05
CA LEU A 101 12.36 9.25 -7.83
C LEU A 101 13.68 8.47 -7.87
N LEU A 102 14.10 7.87 -6.77
CA LEU A 102 15.29 7.03 -6.72
C LEU A 102 15.14 5.80 -7.62
N ILE A 103 14.02 5.09 -7.53
CA ILE A 103 13.74 3.91 -8.37
C ILE A 103 13.69 4.30 -9.85
N GLY A 104 12.97 5.36 -10.20
CA GLY A 104 12.93 5.86 -11.59
C GLY A 104 14.31 6.30 -12.10
N GLY A 105 15.10 6.95 -11.24
CA GLY A 105 16.46 7.37 -11.52
C GLY A 105 17.41 6.21 -11.78
N THR A 106 17.36 5.15 -10.97
CA THR A 106 18.21 3.96 -11.18
C THR A 106 17.86 3.23 -12.47
N PHE A 107 16.57 3.06 -12.80
CA PHE A 107 16.16 2.46 -14.07
C PHE A 107 16.61 3.30 -15.28
N LYS A 108 16.46 4.63 -15.23
CA LYS A 108 16.96 5.52 -16.29
C LYS A 108 18.48 5.44 -16.43
N PHE A 109 19.20 5.50 -15.32
CA PHE A 109 20.65 5.45 -15.31
C PHE A 109 21.18 4.11 -15.85
N ALA A 110 20.60 3.00 -15.40
CA ALA A 110 20.92 1.66 -15.91
C ALA A 110 20.65 1.55 -17.41
N HIS A 111 19.53 2.12 -17.89
CA HIS A 111 19.21 2.13 -19.32
C HIS A 111 20.23 2.91 -20.14
N VAL A 112 20.62 4.10 -19.68
CA VAL A 112 21.66 4.93 -20.34
C VAL A 112 23.01 4.21 -20.35
N LEU A 113 23.41 3.59 -19.23
CA LEU A 113 24.65 2.80 -19.16
C LEU A 113 24.62 1.60 -20.10
N PHE A 114 23.51 0.86 -20.13
CA PHE A 114 23.33 -0.27 -21.02
C PHE A 114 23.43 0.15 -22.50
N LEU A 115 22.75 1.25 -22.85
CA LEU A 115 22.80 1.79 -24.20
C LEU A 115 24.20 2.30 -24.55
N HIS A 116 24.87 2.98 -23.63
CA HIS A 116 26.26 3.42 -23.81
C HIS A 116 27.20 2.24 -24.03
N TYR A 117 27.08 1.18 -23.22
CA TYR A 117 27.86 -0.05 -23.36
C TYR A 117 27.61 -0.71 -24.71
N ARG A 118 26.34 -0.85 -25.12
CA ARG A 118 25.96 -1.41 -26.43
C ARG A 118 26.45 -0.57 -27.60
N CYS A 119 26.37 0.76 -27.53
CA CYS A 119 26.91 1.64 -28.57
C CYS A 119 28.44 1.57 -28.67
N ARG A 120 29.15 1.36 -27.55
CA ARG A 120 30.60 1.17 -27.56
C ARG A 120 31.02 -0.18 -28.11
N VAL A 121 30.30 -1.25 -27.76
CA VAL A 121 30.58 -2.62 -28.23
C VAL A 121 30.13 -2.82 -29.68
N GLY A 122 29.03 -2.20 -30.11
CA GLY A 122 28.56 -2.20 -31.50
C GLY A 122 29.40 -1.33 -32.44
N ARG A 123 30.41 -0.62 -31.92
CA ARG A 123 31.41 0.15 -32.67
C ARG A 123 32.67 -0.66 -32.98
N GLN A 124 32.63 -1.99 -32.91
CA GLN A 124 33.63 -2.82 -33.59
C GLN A 124 33.46 -2.60 -35.09
N ILE A 125 34.43 -1.88 -35.64
CA ILE A 125 34.55 -1.47 -37.04
C ILE A 125 34.53 -2.74 -37.89
N GLU A 126 33.58 -2.83 -38.84
CA GLU A 126 33.65 -3.83 -39.93
C GLU A 126 35.03 -3.72 -40.60
N PRO A 127 35.77 -4.83 -40.77
CA PRO A 127 37.06 -4.83 -41.46
C PRO A 127 36.92 -4.48 -42.95
#